data_AF-A0A7W1LYQ1-F1
#
_entry.id   AF-A0A7W1LYQ1-F1
#
_cell.length_a   1.000
_cell.length_b   1.000
_cell.length_c   1.000
_cell.angle_alpha   90.00
_cell.angle_beta   90.00
_cell.angle_gamma   90.00
#
_symmetry.space_group_name_H-M   'P 1'
#
loop_
_entity.id
_entity.type
_entity.pdbx_description
1 polymer ?
#
loop_
_entity_poly.entity_id
_entity_poly.type
_entity_poly.pdbx_seq_one_letter_code
_entity_poly.pdbx_strand_id
1 'polypeptide(L)'
;MNEETLDKLQRDTFGYFLKETNRANGMVPDNTRQGAHASIAAIGFALTAYTIGVERSFITRGEAIERTLTTLRFFWNSPQGEETDATGYKGFYYHFLYMETGRRAWESELSTIDSAFLLAGALTAASYFDGETPEEREIRELADALYQRADWQWAQNGAATVTHGWKPETGFIEYRWEGYSEALILYVLGLASPT
;
A
#
# COMPACT_ATOMS: atom_id res chain seq x y z
N MET A 1 9.41 -28.99 -8.22
CA MET A 1 8.00 -28.61 -7.94
C MET A 1 7.23 -28.79 -9.23
N ASN A 2 6.12 -29.53 -9.22
CA ASN A 2 5.26 -29.67 -10.41
C ASN A 2 4.18 -28.57 -10.43
N GLU A 3 3.45 -28.47 -11.54
CA GLU A 3 2.46 -27.41 -11.79
C GLU A 3 1.31 -27.43 -10.77
N GLU A 4 0.83 -28.61 -10.40
CA GLU A 4 -0.21 -28.80 -9.37
C GLU A 4 0.24 -28.31 -7.99
N THR A 5 1.48 -28.62 -7.58
CA THR A 5 2.04 -28.13 -6.31
C THR A 5 2.18 -26.62 -6.31
N LEU A 6 2.55 -26.02 -7.45
CA LEU A 6 2.66 -24.57 -7.60
C LEU A 6 1.29 -23.89 -7.52
N ASP A 7 0.26 -24.39 -8.22
CA ASP A 7 -1.10 -23.83 -8.15
C ASP A 7 -1.67 -23.89 -6.73
N LYS A 8 -1.48 -25.03 -6.05
CA LYS A 8 -1.87 -25.18 -4.65
C LYS A 8 -1.15 -24.16 -3.75
N LEU A 9 0.16 -24.01 -3.89
CA LEU A 9 0.93 -23.04 -3.11
C LEU A 9 0.42 -21.61 -3.35
N GLN A 10 0.19 -21.23 -4.61
CA GLN A 10 -0.35 -19.91 -4.95
C GLN A 10 -1.72 -19.68 -4.33
N ARG A 11 -2.64 -20.66 -4.41
CA ARG A 11 -3.98 -20.58 -3.83
C ARG A 11 -3.95 -20.49 -2.31
N ASP A 12 -3.12 -21.31 -1.66
CA ASP A 12 -2.99 -21.32 -0.20
C ASP A 12 -2.39 -20.00 0.30
N THR A 13 -1.35 -19.47 -0.36
CA THR A 13 -0.74 -18.18 -0.04
C THR A 13 -1.71 -17.02 -0.29
N PHE A 14 -2.43 -17.01 -1.41
CA PHE A 14 -3.47 -16.02 -1.67
C PHE A 14 -4.58 -16.03 -0.61
N GLY A 15 -4.87 -17.21 -0.04
CA GLY A 15 -5.79 -17.39 1.07
C GLY A 15 -5.50 -16.50 2.30
N TYR A 16 -4.25 -16.06 2.49
CA TYR A 16 -3.89 -15.07 3.51
C TYR A 16 -4.64 -13.75 3.32
N PHE A 17 -4.55 -13.14 2.13
CA PHE A 17 -5.24 -11.88 1.81
C PHE A 17 -6.75 -12.01 1.75
N LEU A 18 -7.27 -13.22 1.56
CA LEU A 18 -8.71 -13.45 1.65
C LEU A 18 -9.21 -13.44 3.09
N LYS A 19 -8.49 -14.14 3.97
CA LYS A 19 -8.91 -14.42 5.35
C LYS A 19 -8.57 -13.29 6.32
N GLU A 20 -7.36 -12.74 6.19
CA GLU A 20 -6.80 -11.85 7.21
C GLU A 20 -7.10 -10.37 6.96
N THR A 21 -7.48 -9.99 5.73
CA THR A 21 -7.81 -8.61 5.41
C THR A 21 -9.10 -8.18 6.11
N ASN A 22 -9.05 -7.06 6.83
CA ASN A 22 -10.24 -6.40 7.34
C ASN A 22 -11.09 -5.85 6.19
N ARG A 23 -12.23 -6.49 5.95
CA ARG A 23 -13.18 -6.14 4.88
C ARG A 23 -13.76 -4.73 4.99
N ALA A 24 -13.74 -4.11 6.16
CA ALA A 24 -14.34 -2.80 6.36
C ALA A 24 -13.45 -1.65 5.88
N ASN A 25 -12.13 -1.82 5.88
CA ASN A 25 -11.17 -0.74 5.60
C ASN A 25 -9.95 -1.17 4.77
N GLY A 26 -9.83 -2.45 4.40
CA GLY A 26 -8.74 -2.96 3.58
C GLY A 26 -7.43 -3.23 4.34
N MET A 27 -7.39 -3.09 5.67
CA MET A 27 -6.19 -3.35 6.45
C MET A 27 -5.76 -4.82 6.38
N VAL A 28 -4.47 -5.06 6.18
CA VAL A 28 -3.86 -6.40 6.10
C VAL A 28 -2.82 -6.49 7.22
N PRO A 29 -2.93 -7.47 8.14
CA PRO A 29 -1.97 -7.59 9.23
C PRO A 29 -0.56 -7.83 8.68
N ASP A 30 0.46 -7.48 9.45
CA ASP A 30 1.86 -7.73 9.08
C ASP A 30 2.19 -9.23 9.08
N ASN A 31 1.55 -9.99 9.97
CA ASN A 31 1.76 -11.42 10.14
C ASN A 31 0.54 -12.07 10.80
N THR A 32 0.55 -13.40 10.95
CA THR A 32 -0.57 -14.18 11.50
C THR A 32 -0.59 -14.29 13.03
N ARG A 33 0.28 -13.55 13.74
CA ARG A 33 0.24 -13.56 15.22
C ARG A 33 -0.98 -12.77 15.68
N GLN A 34 -1.63 -13.28 16.72
CA GLN A 34 -2.77 -12.61 17.33
C GLN A 34 -2.39 -11.19 17.77
N GLY A 35 -3.20 -10.20 17.36
CA GLY A 35 -2.98 -8.79 17.69
C GLY A 35 -1.95 -8.08 16.82
N ALA A 36 -1.48 -8.69 15.72
CA ALA A 36 -0.64 -8.00 14.75
C ALA A 36 -1.36 -6.75 14.17
N HIS A 37 -0.61 -5.66 14.06
CA HIS A 37 -1.05 -4.46 13.36
C HIS A 37 -0.95 -4.63 11.84
N ALA A 38 -1.62 -3.75 11.11
CA ALA A 38 -1.54 -3.71 9.66
C ALA A 38 -0.18 -3.21 9.18
N SER A 39 0.33 -3.75 8.07
CA SER A 39 1.49 -3.22 7.36
C SER A 39 1.05 -2.63 6.02
N ILE A 40 1.42 -1.39 5.72
CA ILE A 40 1.01 -0.75 4.45
C ILE A 40 1.67 -1.41 3.23
N ALA A 41 2.85 -2.02 3.39
CA ALA A 41 3.47 -2.83 2.33
C ALA A 41 2.63 -4.08 2.04
N ALA A 42 2.18 -4.79 3.10
CA ALA A 42 1.30 -5.95 2.95
C ALA A 42 -0.03 -5.58 2.27
N ILE A 43 -0.55 -4.38 2.55
CA ILE A 43 -1.75 -3.86 1.86
C ILE A 43 -1.47 -3.61 0.36
N GLY A 44 -0.33 -3.02 0.01
CA GLY A 44 0.10 -2.90 -1.40
C GLY A 44 0.19 -4.25 -2.12
N PHE A 45 0.76 -5.26 -1.44
CA PHE A 45 0.82 -6.62 -1.97
C PHE A 45 -0.56 -7.25 -2.13
N ALA A 46 -1.50 -6.97 -1.21
CA ALA A 46 -2.88 -7.46 -1.34
C ALA A 46 -3.59 -6.90 -2.58
N LEU A 47 -3.41 -5.62 -2.89
CA LEU A 47 -3.97 -4.99 -4.10
C LEU A 47 -3.50 -5.70 -5.37
N THR A 48 -2.21 -6.05 -5.43
CA THR A 48 -1.64 -6.86 -6.52
C THR A 48 -2.15 -8.30 -6.49
N ALA A 49 -2.24 -8.91 -5.31
CA ALA A 49 -2.70 -10.28 -5.16
C ALA A 49 -4.14 -10.45 -5.62
N TYR A 50 -5.01 -9.45 -5.44
CA TYR A 50 -6.38 -9.49 -5.93
C TYR A 50 -6.47 -9.60 -7.45
N THR A 51 -5.63 -8.90 -8.21
CA THR A 51 -5.61 -9.03 -9.68
C THR A 51 -5.16 -10.42 -10.12
N ILE A 52 -4.13 -10.97 -9.46
CA ILE A 52 -3.68 -12.36 -9.66
C ILE A 52 -4.79 -13.34 -9.32
N GLY A 53 -5.53 -13.10 -8.23
CA GLY A 53 -6.65 -13.93 -7.79
C GLY A 53 -7.80 -13.96 -8.80
N VAL A 54 -8.05 -12.88 -9.54
CA VAL A 54 -9.02 -12.87 -10.65
C VAL A 54 -8.53 -13.73 -11.80
N GLU A 55 -7.30 -13.51 -12.27
CA GLU A 55 -6.71 -14.29 -13.39
C GLU A 55 -6.62 -15.79 -13.10
N ARG A 56 -6.38 -16.15 -11.83
CA ARG A 56 -6.32 -17.54 -11.37
C ARG A 56 -7.67 -18.12 -10.94
N SER A 57 -8.76 -17.35 -11.05
CA SER A 57 -10.10 -17.75 -10.59
C SER A 57 -10.11 -18.18 -9.11
N PHE A 58 -9.31 -17.53 -8.27
CA PHE A 58 -9.34 -17.68 -6.81
C PHE A 58 -10.42 -16.79 -6.17
N ILE A 59 -10.72 -15.66 -6.80
CA ILE A 59 -11.84 -14.76 -6.48
C ILE A 59 -12.52 -14.29 -7.76
N THR A 60 -13.74 -13.77 -7.62
CA THR A 60 -14.42 -13.11 -8.73
C THR A 60 -13.86 -11.71 -8.95
N ARG A 61 -13.95 -11.19 -10.18
CA ARG A 61 -13.58 -9.79 -10.50
C ARG A 61 -14.35 -8.79 -9.66
N GLY A 62 -15.65 -9.02 -9.45
CA GLY A 62 -16.50 -8.14 -8.62
C GLY A 62 -16.03 -8.08 -7.16
N GLU A 63 -15.68 -9.22 -6.56
CA GLU A 63 -15.12 -9.24 -5.20
C GLU A 63 -13.75 -8.52 -5.13
N ALA A 64 -12.91 -8.68 -6.16
CA ALA A 64 -11.62 -8.00 -6.25
C ALA A 64 -11.78 -6.47 -6.33
N ILE A 65 -12.73 -6.00 -7.14
CA ILE A 65 -13.09 -4.58 -7.26
C ILE A 65 -13.56 -4.03 -5.92
N GLU A 66 -14.47 -4.72 -5.23
CA GLU A 66 -14.99 -4.30 -3.93
C GLU A 66 -13.86 -4.13 -2.91
N ARG A 67 -12.98 -5.13 -2.76
CA ARG A 67 -11.84 -5.09 -1.84
C ARG A 67 -10.86 -3.96 -2.18
N THR A 68 -10.58 -3.78 -3.47
CA THR A 68 -9.70 -2.72 -3.97
C THR A 68 -10.28 -1.35 -3.64
N LEU A 69 -11.54 -1.09 -3.98
CA LEU A 69 -12.20 0.19 -3.69
C LEU A 69 -12.28 0.48 -2.20
N THR A 70 -12.62 -0.50 -1.36
CA THR A 70 -12.61 -0.32 0.10
C THR A 70 -11.26 0.20 0.59
N THR A 71 -10.18 -0.41 0.11
CA THR A 71 -8.80 -0.04 0.49
C THR A 71 -8.44 1.36 -0.01
N LEU A 72 -8.66 1.64 -1.30
CA LEU A 72 -8.30 2.94 -1.90
C LEU A 72 -9.14 4.08 -1.31
N ARG A 73 -10.44 3.87 -1.10
CA ARG A 73 -11.32 4.84 -0.44
C ARG A 73 -10.88 5.11 1.01
N PHE A 74 -10.44 4.08 1.74
CA PHE A 74 -9.91 4.28 3.08
C PHE A 74 -8.69 5.22 3.04
N PHE A 75 -7.66 4.90 2.25
CA PHE A 75 -6.43 5.70 2.19
C PHE A 75 -6.64 7.11 1.62
N TRP A 76 -7.58 7.27 0.69
CA TRP A 76 -7.91 8.57 0.14
C TRP A 76 -8.54 9.50 1.19
N ASN A 77 -9.45 8.96 2.01
CA ASN A 77 -10.18 9.71 3.03
C ASN A 77 -9.51 9.70 4.42
N SER A 78 -8.40 8.97 4.58
CA SER A 78 -7.75 8.85 5.87
C SER A 78 -7.05 10.15 6.29
N PRO A 79 -6.89 10.38 7.60
CA PRO A 79 -6.21 11.57 8.13
C PRO A 79 -4.78 11.70 7.61
N GLN A 80 -4.46 12.88 7.09
CA GLN A 80 -3.15 13.29 6.60
C GLN A 80 -2.68 14.54 7.33
N GLY A 81 -1.60 14.44 8.11
CA GLY A 81 -1.11 15.55 8.90
C GLY A 81 0.01 15.18 9.86
N GLU A 82 0.47 16.16 10.63
CA GLU A 82 1.57 16.01 11.60
C GLU A 82 1.10 15.42 12.93
N GLU A 83 -0.19 15.15 13.09
CA GLU A 83 -0.73 14.53 14.29
C GLU A 83 -0.10 13.16 14.53
N THR A 84 0.19 12.86 15.81
CA THR A 84 0.90 11.65 16.21
C THR A 84 0.13 10.36 15.90
N ASP A 85 -1.18 10.45 15.64
CA ASP A 85 -2.05 9.33 15.30
C ASP A 85 -2.62 9.40 13.86
N ALA A 86 -2.16 10.34 13.02
CA ALA A 86 -2.60 10.41 11.62
C ALA A 86 -2.29 9.10 10.87
N THR A 87 -3.01 8.82 9.78
CA THR A 87 -2.75 7.63 8.95
C THR A 87 -1.53 7.84 8.06
N GLY A 88 -1.25 9.10 7.70
CA GLY A 88 -0.06 9.47 6.98
C GLY A 88 0.18 10.97 6.99
N TYR A 89 1.18 11.41 6.23
CA TYR A 89 1.55 12.80 6.09
C TYR A 89 2.19 13.00 4.71
N LYS A 90 1.95 14.14 4.06
CA LYS A 90 2.55 14.49 2.76
C LYS A 90 2.35 13.42 1.67
N GLY A 91 1.24 12.69 1.74
CA GLY A 91 0.91 11.61 0.82
C GLY A 91 1.67 10.30 1.03
N PHE A 92 2.56 10.24 2.03
CA PHE A 92 3.12 8.99 2.54
C PHE A 92 2.29 8.50 3.72
N TYR A 93 2.52 7.25 4.12
CA TYR A 93 1.75 6.56 5.16
C TYR A 93 2.67 5.92 6.21
N TYR A 94 2.15 5.79 7.42
CA TYR A 94 2.89 5.13 8.50
C TYR A 94 3.01 3.64 8.25
N HIS A 95 4.20 3.08 8.52
CA HIS A 95 4.52 1.67 8.30
C HIS A 95 3.45 0.75 8.88
N PHE A 96 3.12 0.97 10.17
CA PHE A 96 2.16 0.17 10.89
C PHE A 96 0.91 0.97 11.26
N LEU A 97 -0.25 0.37 11.02
CA LEU A 97 -1.56 0.95 11.33
C LEU A 97 -2.39 -0.01 12.20
N TYR A 98 -3.23 0.52 13.09
CA TYR A 98 -4.21 -0.30 13.80
C TYR A 98 -5.21 -0.92 12.82
N MET A 99 -5.52 -2.21 12.98
CA MET A 99 -6.36 -2.98 12.04
C MET A 99 -7.79 -2.40 11.90
N GLU A 100 -8.33 -1.85 12.98
CA GLU A 100 -9.71 -1.38 13.06
C GLU A 100 -9.85 0.06 12.57
N THR A 101 -8.89 0.91 12.91
CA THR A 101 -9.00 2.37 12.70
C THR A 101 -8.13 2.88 11.56
N GLY A 102 -7.09 2.12 11.18
CA GLY A 102 -6.05 2.55 10.26
C GLY A 102 -5.27 3.79 10.73
N ARG A 103 -5.27 4.07 12.03
CA ARG A 103 -4.44 5.09 12.69
C ARG A 103 -3.04 4.54 12.94
N ARG A 104 -2.03 5.42 13.00
CA ARG A 104 -0.63 5.01 13.27
C ARG A 104 -0.53 4.14 14.52
N ALA A 105 0.20 3.03 14.40
CA ALA A 105 0.50 2.12 15.49
C ALA A 105 2.00 2.14 15.85
N TRP A 106 2.32 1.75 17.09
CA TRP A 106 3.68 1.56 17.63
C TRP A 106 4.65 2.74 17.46
N GLU A 107 4.14 3.97 17.38
CA GLU A 107 4.98 5.15 17.08
C GLU A 107 5.86 4.92 15.84
N SER A 108 5.37 4.11 14.90
CA SER A 108 6.08 3.73 13.69
C SER A 108 6.39 4.96 12.84
N GLU A 109 7.39 4.86 11.99
CA GLU A 109 7.72 5.89 11.04
C GLU A 109 6.72 5.97 9.90
N LEU A 110 6.57 7.18 9.36
CA LEU A 110 6.10 7.39 8.01
C LEU A 110 7.12 6.75 7.06
N SER A 111 6.80 5.59 6.48
CA SER A 111 7.77 4.79 5.74
C SER A 111 7.71 5.10 4.25
N THR A 112 8.80 5.62 3.69
CA THR A 112 8.83 5.98 2.26
C THR A 112 8.79 4.75 1.36
N ILE A 113 9.46 3.66 1.76
CA ILE A 113 9.49 2.43 0.96
C ILE A 113 8.17 1.67 1.03
N ASP A 114 7.54 1.58 2.20
CA ASP A 114 6.28 0.84 2.32
C ASP A 114 5.12 1.62 1.68
N SER A 115 5.18 2.96 1.71
CA SER A 115 4.31 3.81 0.90
C SER A 115 4.52 3.56 -0.59
N ALA A 116 5.76 3.42 -1.06
CA ALA A 116 6.04 3.09 -2.46
C ALA A 116 5.47 1.72 -2.85
N PHE A 117 5.53 0.71 -1.98
CA PHE A 117 4.88 -0.59 -2.22
C PHE A 117 3.35 -0.50 -2.24
N LEU A 118 2.75 0.28 -1.34
CA LEU A 118 1.32 0.57 -1.34
C LEU A 118 0.87 1.20 -2.67
N LEU A 119 1.59 2.25 -3.10
CA LEU A 119 1.30 2.96 -4.35
C LEU A 119 1.51 2.08 -5.58
N ALA A 120 2.57 1.26 -5.60
CA ALA A 120 2.79 0.29 -6.67
C ALA A 120 1.63 -0.72 -6.77
N GLY A 121 1.11 -1.19 -5.63
CA GLY A 121 -0.08 -2.03 -5.59
C GLY A 121 -1.33 -1.34 -6.11
N ALA A 122 -1.57 -0.09 -5.72
CA ALA A 122 -2.68 0.72 -6.20
C ALA A 122 -2.62 0.95 -7.72
N LEU A 123 -1.45 1.33 -8.26
CA LEU A 123 -1.22 1.55 -9.69
C LEU A 123 -1.34 0.24 -10.49
N THR A 124 -0.93 -0.89 -9.91
CA THR A 124 -1.14 -2.21 -10.50
C THR A 124 -2.64 -2.52 -10.62
N ALA A 125 -3.42 -2.26 -9.56
CA ALA A 125 -4.87 -2.44 -9.60
C ALA A 125 -5.52 -1.52 -10.64
N ALA A 126 -5.12 -0.25 -10.71
CA ALA A 126 -5.61 0.70 -11.72
C ALA A 126 -5.29 0.27 -13.16
N SER A 127 -4.12 -0.33 -13.37
CA SER A 127 -3.72 -0.84 -14.69
C SER A 127 -4.51 -2.10 -15.09
N TYR A 128 -4.99 -2.88 -14.13
CA TYR A 128 -5.71 -4.14 -14.37
C TYR A 128 -7.24 -3.96 -14.45
N PHE A 129 -7.80 -3.05 -13.66
CA PHE A 129 -9.21 -2.70 -13.66
C PHE A 129 -9.46 -1.57 -14.67
N ASP A 130 -9.44 -1.92 -15.95
CA ASP A 130 -9.50 -1.03 -17.12
C ASP A 130 -10.89 -0.95 -17.78
N GLY A 131 -11.92 -1.55 -17.16
CA GLY A 131 -13.28 -1.53 -17.66
C GLY A 131 -13.94 -0.15 -17.62
N GLU A 132 -15.05 -0.03 -18.35
CA GLU A 132 -15.87 1.19 -18.44
C GLU A 132 -16.91 1.34 -17.31
N THR A 133 -16.90 0.44 -16.33
CA THR A 133 -17.82 0.53 -15.19
C THR A 133 -17.43 1.70 -14.28
N PRO A 134 -18.41 2.32 -13.58
CA PRO A 134 -18.11 3.37 -12.61
C PRO A 134 -17.10 2.94 -11.55
N GLU A 135 -17.18 1.69 -11.08
CA GLU A 135 -16.31 1.17 -10.03
C GLU A 135 -14.85 1.02 -10.49
N GLU A 136 -14.62 0.50 -11.70
CA GLU A 136 -13.26 0.36 -12.22
C GLU A 136 -12.65 1.71 -12.59
N ARG A 137 -13.48 2.65 -13.08
CA ARG A 137 -13.04 4.05 -13.27
C ARG A 137 -12.61 4.69 -11.96
N GLU A 138 -13.38 4.51 -10.89
CA GLU A 138 -13.05 5.04 -9.58
C GLU A 138 -11.75 4.44 -9.01
N ILE A 139 -11.47 3.15 -9.25
CA ILE A 139 -10.17 2.55 -8.89
C ILE A 139 -9.02 3.32 -9.54
N ARG A 140 -9.14 3.59 -10.86
CA ARG A 140 -8.10 4.32 -11.60
C ARG A 140 -7.93 5.74 -11.08
N GLU A 141 -9.03 6.44 -10.85
CA GLU A 141 -9.02 7.82 -10.32
C GLU A 141 -8.40 7.89 -8.92
N LEU A 142 -8.79 7.00 -8.00
CA LEU A 142 -8.26 6.99 -6.64
C LEU A 142 -6.79 6.58 -6.58
N ALA A 143 -6.37 5.56 -7.35
CA ALA A 143 -4.98 5.13 -7.38
C ALA A 143 -4.06 6.23 -7.93
N ASP A 144 -4.46 6.89 -9.01
CA ASP A 144 -3.74 8.02 -9.59
C ASP A 144 -3.68 9.20 -8.61
N ALA A 145 -4.81 9.55 -7.99
CA ALA A 145 -4.87 10.62 -7.01
C ALA A 145 -4.01 10.33 -5.76
N LEU A 146 -3.95 9.08 -5.30
CA LEU A 146 -3.06 8.66 -4.20
C LEU A 146 -1.58 8.76 -4.60
N TYR A 147 -1.23 8.36 -5.82
CA TYR A 147 0.13 8.47 -6.32
C TYR A 147 0.59 9.92 -6.45
N GLN A 148 -0.24 10.79 -7.02
CA GLN A 148 0.02 12.23 -7.14
C GLN A 148 0.02 12.97 -5.79
N ARG A 149 -0.56 12.38 -4.74
CA ARG A 149 -0.54 12.97 -3.40
C ARG A 149 0.85 12.88 -2.75
N ALA A 150 1.68 11.93 -3.15
CA ALA A 150 2.99 11.69 -2.54
C ALA A 150 3.99 12.79 -2.90
N ASP A 151 4.42 13.55 -1.90
CA ASP A 151 5.37 14.66 -2.06
C ASP A 151 6.83 14.14 -2.04
N TRP A 152 7.29 13.61 -3.16
CA TRP A 152 8.63 13.00 -3.27
C TRP A 152 9.76 13.99 -2.99
N GLN A 153 9.57 15.28 -3.31
CA GLN A 153 10.54 16.34 -3.01
C GLN A 153 10.65 16.58 -1.50
N TRP A 154 9.52 16.58 -0.79
CA TRP A 154 9.51 16.62 0.67
C TRP A 154 10.25 15.41 1.26
N ALA A 155 10.02 14.21 0.71
CA ALA A 155 10.67 12.99 1.18
C ALA A 155 12.20 12.97 0.96
N GLN A 156 12.71 13.79 0.02
CA GLN A 156 14.14 14.04 -0.17
C GLN A 156 14.75 14.94 0.91
N ASN A 157 13.95 15.65 1.71
CA ASN A 157 14.45 16.53 2.77
C ASN A 157 15.66 17.40 2.34
N GLY A 158 15.57 17.99 1.15
CA GLY A 158 16.59 18.90 0.59
C GLY A 158 17.92 18.28 0.14
N ALA A 159 18.04 16.95 0.04
CA ALA A 159 19.25 16.30 -0.50
C ALA A 159 18.97 15.40 -1.71
N ALA A 160 20.00 14.74 -2.23
CA ALA A 160 19.90 13.97 -3.47
C ALA A 160 19.01 12.72 -3.34
N THR A 161 19.07 12.04 -2.19
CA THR A 161 18.40 10.75 -1.95
C THR A 161 17.18 10.90 -1.04
N VAL A 162 16.22 9.98 -1.19
CA VAL A 162 15.01 9.93 -0.36
C VAL A 162 15.36 9.38 1.03
N THR A 163 14.80 9.98 2.07
CA THR A 163 14.96 9.50 3.46
C THR A 163 14.22 8.18 3.68
N HIS A 164 14.63 7.37 4.67
CA HIS A 164 13.88 6.16 5.04
C HIS A 164 12.48 6.48 5.54
N GLY A 165 12.32 7.64 6.19
CA GLY A 165 11.04 8.03 6.73
C GLY A 165 11.11 9.27 7.60
N TRP A 166 10.00 9.51 8.28
CA TRP A 166 9.78 10.67 9.15
C TRP A 166 8.91 10.28 10.33
N LYS A 167 9.08 10.96 11.46
CA LYS A 167 8.22 10.83 12.65
C LYS A 167 7.78 12.22 13.14
N PRO A 168 6.53 12.39 13.59
CA PRO A 168 6.07 13.61 14.26
C PRO A 168 6.96 14.05 15.41
N GLU A 169 7.50 13.08 16.15
CA GLU A 169 8.25 13.33 17.37
C GLU A 169 9.67 13.85 17.09
N THR A 170 10.30 13.39 15.99
CA THR A 170 11.74 13.57 15.77
C THR A 170 12.10 14.13 14.40
N GLY A 171 11.12 14.32 13.51
CA GLY A 171 11.37 14.72 12.12
C GLY A 171 11.88 13.55 11.27
N PHE A 172 12.68 13.88 10.25
CA PHE A 172 13.22 12.90 9.31
C PHE A 172 14.22 11.94 9.99
N ILE A 173 14.15 10.68 9.58
CA ILE A 173 15.13 9.66 9.96
C ILE A 173 16.46 9.98 9.25
N GLU A 174 17.57 9.80 9.95
CA GLU A 174 18.92 10.08 9.43
C GLU A 174 19.27 9.22 8.21
N TYR A 175 18.80 7.96 8.20
CA TYR A 175 19.05 7.00 7.12
C TYR A 175 18.34 7.38 5.83
N ARG A 176 19.02 7.12 4.71
CA ARG A 176 18.58 7.46 3.35
C ARG A 176 18.75 6.26 2.44
N TRP A 177 17.89 6.15 1.44
CA TRP A 177 17.93 5.07 0.47
C TRP A 177 19.09 5.24 -0.49
N GLU A 178 20.23 4.66 -0.14
CA GLU A 178 21.44 4.63 -0.97
C GLU A 178 21.62 3.21 -1.51
N GLY A 179 21.69 3.10 -2.84
CA GLY A 179 21.61 1.81 -3.52
C GLY A 179 22.89 0.96 -3.40
N TYR A 180 22.79 -0.36 -3.63
CA TYR A 180 21.62 -1.12 -4.11
C TYR A 180 20.82 -1.77 -2.96
N SER A 181 19.48 -1.61 -2.98
CA SER A 181 18.54 -2.19 -2.00
C SER A 181 17.14 -2.43 -2.62
N GLU A 182 16.14 -2.78 -1.81
CA GLU A 182 14.73 -2.90 -2.18
C GLU A 182 14.09 -1.60 -2.72
N ALA A 183 14.75 -0.46 -2.51
CA ALA A 183 14.23 0.87 -2.83
C ALA A 183 14.26 1.26 -4.32
N LEU A 184 14.56 0.32 -5.23
CA LEU A 184 14.56 0.62 -6.66
C LEU A 184 13.21 1.16 -7.15
N ILE A 185 12.10 0.54 -6.73
CA ILE A 185 10.75 0.98 -7.13
C ILE A 185 10.41 2.36 -6.59
N LEU A 186 10.89 2.71 -5.41
CA LEU A 186 10.72 4.04 -4.80
C LEU A 186 11.31 5.12 -5.71
N TYR A 187 12.51 4.90 -6.25
CA TYR A 187 13.14 5.85 -7.17
C TYR A 187 12.43 5.91 -8.52
N VAL A 188 11.95 4.79 -9.06
CA VAL A 188 11.16 4.79 -10.30
C VAL A 188 9.88 5.60 -10.13
N LEU A 189 9.14 5.39 -9.04
CA LEU A 189 7.92 6.12 -8.74
C LEU A 189 8.18 7.61 -8.49
N GLY A 190 9.24 7.95 -7.74
CA GLY A 190 9.59 9.35 -7.50
C GLY A 190 9.99 10.09 -8.79
N LEU A 191 10.77 9.46 -9.67
CA LEU A 191 11.18 10.05 -10.96
C LEU A 191 10.03 10.16 -11.96
N ALA A 192 9.05 9.26 -11.89
CA ALA A 192 7.87 9.27 -12.75
C ALA A 192 6.75 10.18 -12.22
N SER A 193 6.88 10.73 -11.01
CA SER A 193 5.86 11.56 -10.38
C SER A 193 5.56 12.80 -11.22
N PRO A 194 4.29 13.08 -11.55
CA PRO A 194 3.92 14.30 -12.28
C PRO A 194 3.82 15.54 -11.39
N THR A 195 3.94 15.36 -10.07
CA THR A 195 3.80 16.38 -9.02
C THR A 195 5.06 16.46 -8.16
#